data_AF-A0A6P0IYN0-F1
#
_entry.id   AF-A0A6P0IYN0-F1
#
_cell.length_a   1.000
_cell.length_b   1.000
_cell.length_c   1.000
_cell.angle_alpha   90.00
_cell.angle_beta   90.00
_cell.angle_gamma   90.00
#
_symmetry.space_group_name_H-M   'P 1'
#
loop_
_entity.id
_entity.type
_entity.pdbx_description
1 polymer ?
#
loop_
_entity_poly.entity_id
_entity_poly.type
_entity_poly.pdbx_seq_one_letter_code
_entity_poly.pdbx_strand_id
1 'polypeptide(L)'
;MIWQQTPTYLAVLTTMLSAALVNDLTAPRLLAQSYPHHEVGLQFPAPPERGSPSKTLGAGTHMIEFPRVPERGKPTRTAGGGSRSYSCTDNGDIPLTPIVPANNLVKTVAANPTLFWYVPKTKASEAEFVLIDDQDQEVYLTSLSLDNTNGIVQLSIPKTVPLTMGKEYKWFFVLVCDPQERSRDQWVKGILQRTELSPELALNLEQEQNTLEKAKLYADAMIWQETVTTVAQLRDSQPQAWVDLIKSVELEAIANKPFVNCCTPNN
;
A
#
# COMPACT_ATOMS: atom_id res chain seq x y z
N MET A 1 19.88 -62.10 -10.27
CA MET A 1 21.22 -61.47 -10.32
C MET A 1 21.07 -60.14 -9.57
N ILE A 2 21.13 -60.04 -8.23
CA ILE A 2 22.23 -60.19 -7.25
C ILE A 2 23.45 -59.29 -7.56
N TRP A 3 24.04 -58.74 -6.48
CA TRP A 3 25.16 -57.78 -6.30
C TRP A 3 24.66 -56.33 -6.09
N GLN A 4 24.52 -55.76 -4.88
CA GLN A 4 25.27 -55.77 -3.61
C GLN A 4 26.70 -55.21 -3.73
N GLN A 5 26.93 -53.98 -3.21
CA GLN A 5 27.86 -53.66 -2.10
C GLN A 5 28.14 -52.15 -1.97
N THR A 6 28.11 -51.67 -0.72
CA THR A 6 28.67 -50.40 -0.23
C THR A 6 30.20 -50.49 -0.11
N PRO A 7 30.90 -49.38 0.16
CA PRO A 7 31.51 -49.29 1.49
C PRO A 7 31.56 -47.89 2.14
N THR A 8 31.62 -47.98 3.46
CA THR A 8 31.92 -47.05 4.56
C THR A 8 33.20 -46.22 4.43
N TYR A 9 33.19 -44.95 4.86
CA TYR A 9 34.34 -44.20 5.41
C TYR A 9 33.80 -43.17 6.42
N LEU A 10 33.95 -43.44 7.73
CA LEU A 10 35.05 -43.04 8.63
C LEU A 10 34.79 -41.69 9.32
N ALA A 11 34.44 -41.80 10.61
CA ALA A 11 34.36 -40.72 11.58
C ALA A 11 35.75 -40.13 11.87
N VAL A 12 35.83 -38.81 12.04
CA VAL A 12 36.94 -38.17 12.74
C VAL A 12 36.36 -37.14 13.71
N LEU A 13 36.34 -37.54 14.98
CA LEU A 13 36.31 -36.64 16.14
C LEU A 13 37.67 -35.97 16.27
N THR A 14 37.71 -34.64 16.38
CA THR A 14 38.81 -33.94 17.06
C THR A 14 38.24 -32.83 17.91
N THR A 15 38.12 -33.12 19.20
CA THR A 15 38.04 -32.17 20.30
C THR A 15 39.40 -31.48 20.49
N MET A 16 39.45 -30.16 20.44
CA MET A 16 40.59 -29.38 20.94
C MET A 16 40.16 -28.66 22.22
N LEU A 17 40.87 -29.03 23.28
CA LEU A 17 40.79 -28.60 24.67
C LEU A 17 41.89 -27.55 24.93
N SER A 18 41.68 -26.70 25.94
CA SER A 18 42.68 -25.85 26.64
C SER A 18 42.91 -24.46 26.02
N ALA A 19 43.17 -23.37 26.75
CA ALA A 19 43.44 -23.16 28.18
C ALA A 19 43.05 -21.72 28.55
N ALA A 20 42.67 -21.51 29.81
CA ALA A 20 42.48 -20.19 30.43
C ALA A 20 43.82 -19.45 30.58
N LEU A 21 43.78 -18.11 30.55
CA LEU A 21 44.69 -17.27 31.34
C LEU A 21 43.99 -15.97 31.70
N VAL A 22 43.89 -15.78 33.01
CA VAL A 22 43.33 -14.66 33.75
C VAL A 22 44.37 -13.54 33.75
N ASN A 23 43.98 -12.30 33.46
CA ASN A 23 44.78 -11.13 33.79
C ASN A 23 43.90 -10.10 34.51
N ASP A 24 43.94 -10.18 35.83
CA ASP A 24 43.58 -9.11 36.75
C ASP A 24 44.55 -7.93 36.59
N LEU A 25 44.02 -6.75 36.28
CA LEU A 25 44.70 -5.48 36.51
C LEU A 25 43.74 -4.54 37.23
N THR A 26 43.81 -4.61 38.56
CA THR A 26 43.25 -3.63 39.48
C THR A 26 43.98 -2.30 39.33
N ALA A 27 43.27 -1.26 38.88
CA ALA A 27 43.75 0.11 38.94
C ALA A 27 43.29 0.78 40.27
N PRO A 28 44.12 1.64 40.91
CA PRO A 28 43.82 2.21 42.21
C PRO A 28 42.68 3.24 42.18
N ARG A 29 41.83 3.18 43.20
CA ARG A 29 40.80 4.18 43.52
C ARG A 29 41.44 5.51 43.90
N LEU A 30 41.14 6.56 43.14
CA LEU A 30 41.27 7.95 43.57
C LEU A 30 40.03 8.32 44.40
N LEU A 31 40.25 8.64 45.67
CA LEU A 31 39.22 9.16 46.57
C LEU A 31 38.99 10.64 46.27
N ALA A 32 37.88 10.96 45.62
CA ALA A 32 37.31 12.30 45.65
C ALA A 32 36.39 12.39 46.88
N GLN A 33 36.81 13.13 47.89
CA GLN A 33 35.94 13.51 49.01
C GLN A 33 34.95 14.57 48.53
N SER A 34 33.66 14.22 48.49
CA SER A 34 32.56 15.17 48.33
C SER A 34 31.80 15.32 49.65
N TYR A 35 31.57 16.58 50.01
CA TYR A 35 30.93 17.06 51.23
C TYR A 35 29.52 16.49 51.48
N PRO A 36 29.09 16.37 52.75
CA PRO A 36 27.76 15.87 53.07
C PRO A 36 26.68 16.89 52.70
N HIS A 37 25.91 16.60 51.65
CA HIS A 37 24.61 17.21 51.45
C HIS A 37 23.57 16.45 52.27
N HIS A 38 22.96 17.16 53.22
CA HIS A 38 21.83 16.66 53.99
C HIS A 38 20.58 16.80 53.11
N GLU A 39 20.26 15.78 52.31
CA GLU A 39 18.95 15.67 51.65
C GLU A 39 18.02 14.83 52.51
N VAL A 40 16.99 15.49 53.04
CA VAL A 40 15.84 14.83 53.66
C VAL A 40 15.02 14.19 52.54
N GLY A 41 15.26 12.91 52.29
CA GLY A 41 14.48 12.12 51.34
C GLY A 41 13.10 11.79 51.91
N LEU A 42 12.05 12.47 51.42
CA LEU A 42 10.68 11.95 51.52
C LEU A 42 10.56 10.78 50.55
N GLN A 43 10.52 9.57 51.09
CA GLN A 43 10.33 8.36 50.30
C GLN A 43 8.84 8.22 49.96
N PHE A 44 8.46 8.60 48.73
CA PHE A 44 7.14 8.32 48.19
C PHE A 44 7.07 6.85 47.74
N PRO A 45 6.03 6.08 48.13
CA PRO A 45 5.85 4.72 47.62
C PRO A 45 5.63 4.75 46.11
N ALA A 46 6.16 3.75 45.41
CA ALA A 46 5.94 3.57 43.98
C ALA A 46 4.42 3.49 43.68
N PRO A 47 3.90 4.18 42.64
CA PRO A 47 2.51 4.03 42.24
C PRO A 47 2.25 2.57 41.82
N PRO A 48 1.04 2.03 42.07
CA PRO A 48 0.70 0.69 41.59
C PRO A 48 0.86 0.62 40.07
N GLU A 49 1.39 -0.49 39.57
CA GLU A 49 1.53 -0.77 38.14
C GLU A 49 0.19 -0.58 37.45
N ARG A 50 0.08 0.53 36.71
CA ARG A 50 -1.04 0.77 35.82
C ARG A 50 -0.78 -0.11 34.61
N GLY A 51 -1.59 -1.16 34.47
CA GLY A 51 -1.54 -2.08 33.33
C GLY A 51 -1.41 -1.31 32.00
N SER A 52 -0.72 -1.93 31.05
CA SER A 52 -0.48 -1.38 29.71
C SER A 52 -1.74 -0.69 29.18
N PRO A 53 -1.62 0.54 28.62
CA PRO A 53 -2.80 1.21 28.10
C PRO A 53 -3.38 0.33 26.99
N SER A 54 -4.60 -0.16 27.22
CA SER A 54 -5.49 -0.55 26.14
C SER A 54 -5.46 0.59 25.14
N LYS A 55 -5.13 0.30 23.87
CA LYS A 55 -5.13 1.28 22.78
C LYS A 55 -6.40 2.10 22.94
N THR A 56 -6.24 3.37 23.30
CA THR A 56 -7.34 4.33 23.28
C THR A 56 -7.82 4.34 21.85
N LEU A 57 -9.01 3.76 21.59
CA LEU A 57 -9.81 4.16 20.45
C LEU A 57 -9.95 5.68 20.61
N GLY A 58 -9.20 6.42 19.80
CA GLY A 58 -9.54 7.81 19.57
C GLY A 58 -11.00 7.81 19.13
N ALA A 59 -11.83 8.54 19.86
CA ALA A 59 -13.14 8.95 19.38
C ALA A 59 -12.92 9.88 18.17
N GLY A 60 -12.50 9.28 17.06
CA GLY A 60 -12.32 9.92 15.79
C GLY A 60 -13.66 9.92 15.08
N THR A 61 -14.07 11.08 14.62
CA THR A 61 -15.29 11.34 13.84
C THR A 61 -15.31 10.61 12.48
N HIS A 62 -14.31 9.78 12.19
CA HIS A 62 -14.07 9.12 10.92
C HIS A 62 -14.34 7.61 11.02
N MET A 63 -15.12 7.08 10.08
CA MET A 63 -15.53 5.67 10.04
C MET A 63 -14.37 4.74 9.66
N ILE A 64 -13.41 5.21 8.87
CA ILE A 64 -12.22 4.48 8.45
C ILE A 64 -11.15 5.47 7.97
N GLU A 65 -9.88 5.16 8.23
CA GLU A 65 -8.73 5.89 7.71
C GLU A 65 -7.69 4.88 7.21
N PHE A 66 -6.97 5.22 6.15
CA PHE A 66 -5.80 4.46 5.73
C PHE A 66 -4.55 5.03 6.41
N PRO A 67 -3.66 4.20 6.99
CA PRO A 67 -2.49 4.72 7.68
C PRO A 67 -1.56 5.48 6.72
N ARG A 68 -0.90 6.52 7.25
CA ARG A 68 0.01 7.35 6.45
C ARG A 68 1.15 6.51 5.88
N VAL A 69 1.32 6.57 4.57
CA VAL A 69 2.42 5.90 3.87
C VAL A 69 3.70 6.76 3.94
N PRO A 70 4.88 6.14 4.12
CA PRO A 70 6.13 6.86 3.94
C PRO A 70 6.21 7.43 2.52
N GLU A 71 6.71 8.67 2.38
CA GLU A 71 6.97 9.27 1.07
C GLU A 71 8.02 8.43 0.33
N ARG A 72 7.59 7.65 -0.66
CA ARG A 72 8.47 7.16 -1.73
C ARG A 72 8.66 8.39 -2.63
N GLY A 73 9.91 8.85 -2.81
CA GLY A 73 10.26 10.17 -3.35
C GLY A 73 9.29 10.78 -4.38
N LYS A 74 9.07 12.10 -4.28
CA LYS A 74 8.00 12.89 -4.91
C LYS A 74 7.25 12.18 -6.07
N PRO A 75 5.94 11.91 -5.93
CA PRO A 75 5.15 11.38 -7.04
C PRO A 75 5.27 12.33 -8.23
N THR A 76 5.73 11.81 -9.36
CA THR A 76 5.66 12.56 -10.62
C THR A 76 4.21 12.55 -11.08
N ARG A 77 3.40 13.48 -10.58
CA ARG A 77 2.20 13.96 -11.28
C ARG A 77 2.70 14.86 -12.40
N THR A 78 2.96 14.31 -13.58
CA THR A 78 3.18 15.16 -14.77
C THR A 78 1.83 15.74 -15.18
N ALA A 79 1.44 16.85 -14.56
CA ALA A 79 0.78 17.88 -15.36
C ALA A 79 1.83 18.31 -16.38
N GLY A 80 1.61 18.01 -17.67
CA GLY A 80 2.58 18.28 -18.73
C GLY A 80 3.14 19.69 -18.62
N GLY A 81 4.39 19.79 -18.14
CA GLY A 81 5.12 21.04 -18.04
C GLY A 81 5.66 21.40 -19.41
N GLY A 82 4.80 21.79 -20.36
CA GLY A 82 5.24 22.10 -21.71
C GLY A 82 4.09 22.38 -22.67
N SER A 83 3.95 23.67 -23.02
CA SER A 83 3.15 24.22 -24.11
C SER A 83 1.63 24.29 -23.93
N ARG A 84 1.15 25.53 -23.93
CA ARG A 84 -0.26 25.88 -24.13
C ARG A 84 -0.69 25.34 -25.49
N SER A 85 -1.69 24.45 -25.55
CA SER A 85 -2.85 24.58 -26.48
C SER A 85 -3.74 23.33 -26.58
N TYR A 86 -3.35 22.15 -26.10
CA TYR A 86 -4.21 20.95 -26.26
C TYR A 86 -4.27 20.09 -25.00
N SER A 87 -5.44 20.10 -24.36
CA SER A 87 -5.85 19.18 -23.31
C SER A 87 -7.13 18.52 -23.78
N CYS A 88 -7.19 17.19 -23.78
CA CYS A 88 -8.45 16.50 -24.05
C CYS A 88 -9.37 16.50 -22.82
N THR A 89 -8.88 16.86 -21.64
CA THR A 89 -9.71 17.08 -20.45
C THR A 89 -10.11 18.55 -20.34
N ASP A 90 -11.33 18.81 -19.87
CA ASP A 90 -11.75 20.16 -19.55
C ASP A 90 -10.80 20.73 -18.46
N ASN A 91 -10.50 22.04 -18.49
CA ASN A 91 -9.68 22.72 -17.48
C ASN A 91 -10.41 22.84 -16.11
N GLY A 92 -11.18 21.83 -15.72
CA GLY A 92 -11.84 21.75 -14.43
C GLY A 92 -10.82 21.54 -13.30
N ASP A 93 -11.29 21.73 -12.07
CA ASP A 93 -10.42 21.81 -10.89
C ASP A 93 -9.66 20.53 -10.54
N ILE A 94 -10.08 19.38 -11.09
CA ILE A 94 -9.53 18.07 -10.73
C ILE A 94 -9.03 17.36 -12.00
N PRO A 95 -7.72 17.09 -12.12
CA PRO A 95 -7.17 16.34 -13.24
C PRO A 95 -7.47 14.85 -13.11
N LEU A 96 -7.13 14.07 -14.16
CA LEU A 96 -7.07 12.62 -14.08
C LEU A 96 -6.30 12.19 -12.82
N THR A 97 -6.95 11.41 -11.96
CA THR A 97 -6.44 11.12 -10.62
C THR A 97 -6.63 9.65 -10.27
N PRO A 98 -5.56 8.91 -9.97
CA PRO A 98 -5.68 7.55 -9.47
C PRO A 98 -6.16 7.55 -8.01
N ILE A 99 -6.99 6.58 -7.64
CA ILE A 99 -7.47 6.40 -6.27
C ILE A 99 -6.52 5.45 -5.55
N VAL A 100 -5.38 5.99 -5.14
CA VAL A 100 -4.26 5.28 -4.53
C VAL A 100 -3.66 6.10 -3.39
N PRO A 101 -2.88 5.50 -2.47
CA PRO A 101 -2.17 6.25 -1.44
C PRO A 101 -1.17 7.24 -2.05
N ALA A 102 -0.78 8.28 -1.29
CA ALA A 102 0.06 9.38 -1.78
C ALA A 102 1.43 8.96 -2.37
N ASN A 103 1.94 7.79 -1.99
CA ASN A 103 3.18 7.22 -2.53
C ASN A 103 2.99 6.41 -3.84
N ASN A 104 1.77 6.38 -4.39
CA ASN A 104 1.34 5.60 -5.55
C ASN A 104 1.61 4.09 -5.47
N LEU A 105 1.80 3.54 -4.28
CA LEU A 105 1.95 2.09 -4.06
C LEU A 105 0.61 1.47 -3.70
N VAL A 106 0.14 0.59 -4.57
CA VAL A 106 -1.04 -0.25 -4.34
C VAL A 106 -0.58 -1.63 -3.93
N LYS A 107 -0.84 -2.00 -2.67
CA LYS A 107 -0.68 -3.38 -2.19
C LYS A 107 -2.00 -4.11 -2.28
N THR A 108 -1.94 -5.36 -2.76
CA THR A 108 -3.10 -6.26 -2.86
C THR A 108 -2.75 -7.68 -2.48
N VAL A 109 -3.69 -8.45 -1.96
CA VAL A 109 -3.54 -9.92 -1.80
C VAL A 109 -4.16 -10.69 -2.96
N ALA A 110 -5.07 -10.07 -3.71
CA ALA A 110 -5.71 -10.64 -4.88
C ALA A 110 -4.74 -10.82 -6.07
N ALA A 111 -4.88 -11.94 -6.78
CA ALA A 111 -4.16 -12.16 -8.04
C ALA A 111 -4.63 -11.23 -9.17
N ASN A 112 -5.87 -10.75 -9.08
CA ASN A 112 -6.56 -10.02 -10.15
C ASN A 112 -7.36 -8.85 -9.53
N PRO A 113 -6.67 -7.79 -9.05
CA PRO A 113 -7.31 -6.67 -8.36
C PRO A 113 -8.15 -5.77 -9.29
N THR A 114 -9.01 -4.95 -8.68
CA THR A 114 -9.84 -3.94 -9.35
C THR A 114 -9.39 -2.53 -9.01
N LEU A 115 -8.65 -1.87 -9.90
CA LEU A 115 -8.12 -0.54 -9.66
C LEU A 115 -9.17 0.55 -9.97
N PHE A 116 -9.00 1.74 -9.37
CA PHE A 116 -9.95 2.85 -9.47
C PHE A 116 -9.25 4.16 -9.87
N TRP A 117 -9.92 4.95 -10.73
CA TRP A 117 -9.47 6.28 -11.14
C TRP A 117 -10.63 7.25 -11.19
N TYR A 118 -10.39 8.51 -10.87
CA TYR A 118 -11.27 9.61 -11.28
C TYR A 118 -10.87 10.09 -12.68
N VAL A 119 -11.81 10.00 -13.61
CA VAL A 119 -11.71 10.53 -14.97
C VAL A 119 -12.50 11.85 -15.01
N PRO A 120 -11.84 13.00 -15.22
CA PRO A 120 -12.54 14.26 -15.42
C PRO A 120 -13.29 14.23 -16.74
N LYS A 121 -14.24 15.16 -16.92
CA LYS A 121 -14.89 15.36 -18.20
C LYS A 121 -13.83 15.54 -19.30
N THR A 122 -13.92 14.70 -20.33
CA THR A 122 -12.91 14.55 -21.37
C THR A 122 -13.53 14.43 -22.75
N LYS A 123 -12.75 14.80 -23.77
CA LYS A 123 -13.01 14.61 -25.19
C LYS A 123 -12.37 13.32 -25.73
N ALA A 124 -11.50 12.67 -24.95
CA ALA A 124 -10.97 11.36 -25.29
C ALA A 124 -12.10 10.35 -25.39
N SER A 125 -12.16 9.59 -26.48
CA SER A 125 -13.11 8.48 -26.63
C SER A 125 -12.66 7.21 -25.90
N GLU A 126 -11.36 7.10 -25.59
CA GLU A 126 -10.78 5.88 -25.07
C GLU A 126 -9.70 6.17 -24.00
N ALA A 127 -9.60 5.28 -23.03
CA ALA A 127 -8.45 5.17 -22.14
C ALA A 127 -7.74 3.83 -22.34
N GLU A 128 -6.43 3.81 -22.18
CA GLU A 128 -5.62 2.59 -22.16
C GLU A 128 -5.13 2.34 -20.73
N PHE A 129 -5.17 1.08 -20.31
CA PHE A 129 -4.47 0.62 -19.12
C PHE A 129 -3.33 -0.31 -19.52
N VAL A 130 -2.13 0.02 -19.05
CA VAL A 130 -0.91 -0.75 -19.32
C VAL A 130 -0.35 -1.26 -18.01
N LEU A 131 -0.02 -2.54 -17.95
CA LEU A 131 0.70 -3.16 -16.85
C LEU A 131 2.05 -3.67 -17.36
N ILE A 132 3.11 -3.22 -16.70
CA ILE A 132 4.48 -3.52 -17.01
C ILE A 132 5.10 -4.21 -15.80
N ASP A 133 5.88 -5.26 -16.03
CA ASP A 133 6.55 -5.99 -14.97
C ASP A 133 7.92 -5.40 -14.58
N ASP A 134 8.64 -6.07 -13.67
CA ASP A 134 9.94 -5.63 -13.18
C ASP A 134 11.08 -5.75 -14.20
N GLN A 135 10.85 -6.41 -15.35
CA GLN A 135 11.77 -6.49 -16.49
C GLN A 135 11.40 -5.49 -17.58
N ASP A 136 10.56 -4.50 -17.25
CA ASP A 136 10.01 -3.52 -18.17
C ASP A 136 9.27 -4.15 -19.37
N GLN A 137 8.69 -5.35 -19.19
CA GLN A 137 7.87 -6.02 -20.21
C GLN A 137 6.39 -5.69 -20.01
N GLU A 138 5.71 -5.32 -21.09
CA GLU A 138 4.24 -5.19 -21.09
C GLU A 138 3.63 -6.58 -20.90
N VAL A 139 2.92 -6.77 -19.79
CA VAL A 139 2.24 -8.03 -19.45
C VAL A 139 0.74 -7.94 -19.64
N TYR A 140 0.20 -6.73 -19.75
CA TYR A 140 -1.21 -6.51 -20.05
C TYR A 140 -1.43 -5.11 -20.63
N LEU A 141 -2.23 -5.04 -21.68
CA LEU A 141 -2.75 -3.83 -22.28
C LEU A 141 -4.23 -4.05 -22.56
N THR A 142 -5.06 -3.07 -22.21
CA THR A 142 -6.47 -3.05 -22.56
C THR A 142 -6.94 -1.63 -22.77
N SER A 143 -8.00 -1.48 -23.56
CA SER A 143 -8.65 -0.20 -23.75
C SER A 143 -10.06 -0.17 -23.16
N LEU A 144 -10.48 1.02 -22.74
CA LEU A 144 -11.74 1.32 -22.08
C LEU A 144 -12.46 2.42 -22.87
N SER A 145 -13.68 2.16 -23.34
CA SER A 145 -14.51 3.22 -23.94
C SER A 145 -14.94 4.25 -22.89
N LEU A 146 -14.71 5.53 -23.17
CA LEU A 146 -14.95 6.65 -22.25
C LEU A 146 -16.23 7.44 -22.54
N ASP A 147 -17.21 6.93 -23.28
CA ASP A 147 -18.47 7.59 -23.69
C ASP A 147 -19.00 8.71 -22.73
N ASN A 148 -18.50 9.95 -22.90
CA ASN A 148 -18.78 11.11 -22.04
C ASN A 148 -18.56 10.90 -20.53
N THR A 149 -17.51 10.16 -20.17
CA THR A 149 -17.17 9.80 -18.79
C THR A 149 -16.76 11.02 -17.97
N ASN A 150 -17.37 11.18 -16.80
CA ASN A 150 -17.00 12.17 -15.79
C ASN A 150 -17.31 11.61 -14.39
N GLY A 151 -16.35 10.95 -13.78
CA GLY A 151 -16.57 10.22 -12.54
C GLY A 151 -15.49 9.20 -12.22
N ILE A 152 -15.78 8.36 -11.23
CA ILE A 152 -14.91 7.29 -10.78
C ILE A 152 -15.18 6.05 -11.63
N VAL A 153 -14.13 5.56 -12.27
CA VAL A 153 -14.10 4.38 -13.10
C VAL A 153 -13.32 3.28 -12.40
N GLN A 154 -13.61 2.04 -12.76
CA GLN A 154 -12.93 0.86 -12.22
C GLN A 154 -12.50 -0.10 -13.32
N LEU A 155 -11.35 -0.73 -13.17
CA LEU A 155 -10.85 -1.76 -14.08
C LEU A 155 -10.36 -2.96 -13.29
N SER A 156 -10.86 -4.14 -13.62
CA SER A 156 -10.36 -5.40 -13.05
C SER A 156 -9.30 -6.00 -13.97
N ILE A 157 -8.16 -6.38 -13.40
CA ILE A 157 -7.17 -7.18 -14.12
C ILE A 157 -7.80 -8.55 -14.45
N PRO A 158 -7.75 -9.03 -15.69
CA PRO A 158 -8.42 -10.27 -16.06
C PRO A 158 -7.73 -11.48 -15.45
N LYS A 159 -8.48 -12.55 -15.22
CA LYS A 159 -7.97 -13.82 -14.65
C LYS A 159 -6.84 -14.47 -15.47
N THR A 160 -6.74 -14.13 -16.75
CA THR A 160 -5.68 -14.58 -17.66
C THR A 160 -4.31 -13.95 -17.35
N VAL A 161 -4.27 -12.85 -16.60
CA VAL A 161 -3.04 -12.17 -16.19
C VAL A 161 -2.96 -12.07 -14.66
N PRO A 162 -2.77 -13.20 -13.94
CA PRO A 162 -2.62 -13.18 -12.49
C PRO A 162 -1.29 -12.55 -12.08
N LEU A 163 -1.34 -11.63 -11.12
CA LEU A 163 -0.15 -11.04 -10.51
C LEU A 163 0.62 -12.11 -9.73
N THR A 164 1.95 -12.08 -9.84
CA THR A 164 2.84 -12.98 -9.09
C THR A 164 3.04 -12.48 -7.67
N MET A 165 3.01 -13.39 -6.70
CA MET A 165 3.24 -13.05 -5.29
C MET A 165 4.63 -12.42 -5.08
N GLY A 166 4.69 -11.33 -4.32
CA GLY A 166 5.91 -10.60 -4.00
C GLY A 166 6.40 -9.68 -5.12
N LYS A 167 5.86 -9.78 -6.34
CA LYS A 167 6.31 -9.02 -7.50
C LYS A 167 5.67 -7.62 -7.54
N GLU A 168 6.49 -6.61 -7.88
CA GLU A 168 6.02 -5.26 -8.20
C GLU A 168 5.79 -5.13 -9.72
N TYR A 169 4.76 -4.38 -10.08
CA TYR A 169 4.38 -4.03 -11.44
C TYR A 169 4.21 -2.51 -11.53
N LYS A 170 4.62 -1.91 -12.65
CA LYS A 170 4.29 -0.52 -12.97
C LYS A 170 2.97 -0.53 -13.74
N TRP A 171 2.05 0.33 -13.37
CA TRP A 171 0.83 0.53 -14.15
C TRP A 171 0.75 1.95 -14.67
N PHE A 172 0.12 2.10 -15.83
CA PHE A 172 -0.20 3.37 -16.46
C PHE A 172 -1.68 3.38 -16.82
N PHE A 173 -2.34 4.51 -16.59
CA PHE A 173 -3.69 4.78 -17.08
C PHE A 173 -3.64 6.04 -17.94
N VAL A 174 -3.97 5.90 -19.22
CA VAL A 174 -3.70 6.87 -20.27
C VAL A 174 -5.02 7.26 -20.93
N LEU A 175 -5.36 8.55 -20.94
CA LEU A 175 -6.41 9.08 -21.79
C LEU A 175 -5.82 9.32 -23.18
N VAL A 176 -6.36 8.63 -24.18
CA VAL A 176 -5.94 8.78 -25.59
C VAL A 176 -6.55 10.07 -26.11
N CYS A 177 -5.78 11.15 -26.06
CA CYS A 177 -6.26 12.48 -26.41
C CYS A 177 -6.28 12.70 -27.93
N ASP A 178 -5.23 12.22 -28.62
CA ASP A 178 -5.07 12.31 -30.06
C ASP A 178 -4.39 11.03 -30.56
N PRO A 179 -5.12 10.08 -31.17
CA PRO A 179 -4.54 8.82 -31.64
C PRO A 179 -3.39 8.99 -32.65
N GLN A 180 -3.31 10.14 -33.33
CA GLN A 180 -2.24 10.44 -34.29
C GLN A 180 -1.06 11.17 -33.63
N GLU A 181 -1.23 11.73 -32.44
CA GLU A 181 -0.21 12.48 -31.71
C GLU A 181 -0.26 12.15 -30.21
N ARG A 182 0.19 10.93 -29.89
CA ARG A 182 0.18 10.36 -28.54
C ARG A 182 1.00 11.16 -27.51
N SER A 183 1.88 12.07 -27.94
CA SER A 183 2.60 12.98 -27.03
C SER A 183 1.68 13.95 -26.27
N ARG A 184 0.42 14.09 -26.72
CA ARG A 184 -0.62 14.91 -26.09
C ARG A 184 -1.46 14.16 -25.06
N ASP A 185 -1.24 12.86 -24.89
CA ASP A 185 -2.02 12.06 -23.97
C ASP A 185 -1.83 12.51 -22.52
N GLN A 186 -2.90 12.37 -21.74
CA GLN A 186 -2.85 12.58 -20.31
C GLN A 186 -2.78 11.25 -19.61
N TRP A 187 -1.85 11.08 -18.69
CA TRP A 187 -1.65 9.80 -18.05
C TRP A 187 -1.22 9.95 -16.60
N VAL A 188 -1.52 8.91 -15.84
CA VAL A 188 -1.10 8.72 -14.46
C VAL A 188 -0.46 7.34 -14.31
N LYS A 189 0.42 7.18 -13.32
CA LYS A 189 1.13 5.94 -13.08
C LYS A 189 1.22 5.60 -11.60
N GLY A 190 1.54 4.35 -11.32
CA GLY A 190 1.89 3.90 -9.97
C GLY A 190 2.50 2.52 -9.96
N ILE A 191 2.65 1.98 -8.76
CA ILE A 191 3.17 0.64 -8.52
C ILE A 191 2.04 -0.22 -7.96
N LEU A 192 1.95 -1.45 -8.44
CA LEU A 192 1.05 -2.48 -7.96
C LEU A 192 1.89 -3.66 -7.47
N GLN A 193 1.69 -4.05 -6.22
CA GLN A 193 2.42 -5.15 -5.60
C GLN A 193 1.43 -6.16 -5.03
N ARG A 194 1.57 -7.42 -5.44
CA ARG A 194 0.83 -8.51 -4.81
C ARG A 194 1.61 -8.98 -3.57
N THR A 195 1.02 -8.87 -2.39
CA THR A 195 1.59 -9.27 -1.10
C THR A 195 0.89 -10.49 -0.53
N GLU A 196 1.57 -11.23 0.32
CA GLU A 196 0.97 -12.32 1.08
C GLU A 196 0.09 -11.77 2.22
N LEU A 197 -0.97 -12.50 2.54
CA LEU A 197 -1.82 -12.24 3.70
C LEU A 197 -1.19 -12.92 4.92
N SER A 198 -0.92 -12.17 6.00
CA SER A 198 -0.35 -12.79 7.20
C SER A 198 -1.34 -13.79 7.84
N PRO A 199 -0.87 -14.88 8.46
CA PRO A 199 -1.77 -15.86 9.10
C PRO A 199 -2.67 -15.24 10.19
N GLU A 200 -2.14 -14.28 10.95
CA GLU A 200 -2.89 -13.54 11.96
C GLU A 200 -4.02 -12.71 11.33
N LEU A 201 -3.73 -11.98 10.26
CA LEU A 201 -4.73 -11.19 9.56
C LEU A 201 -5.80 -12.08 8.91
N ALA A 202 -5.40 -13.22 8.33
CA ALA A 202 -6.33 -14.20 7.78
C ALA A 202 -7.32 -14.69 8.85
N LEU A 203 -6.83 -15.06 10.04
CA LEU A 203 -7.68 -15.47 11.16
C LEU A 203 -8.65 -14.37 11.60
N ASN A 204 -8.15 -13.13 11.73
CA ASN A 204 -8.99 -11.99 12.11
C ASN A 204 -10.09 -11.71 11.08
N LEU A 205 -9.78 -11.82 9.78
CA LEU A 205 -10.73 -11.62 8.68
C LEU A 205 -11.80 -12.72 8.58
N GLU A 206 -11.45 -13.96 8.95
CA GLU A 206 -12.39 -15.09 9.02
C GLU A 206 -13.40 -14.92 10.16
N GLN A 207 -12.95 -14.40 11.30
CA GLN A 207 -13.78 -14.20 12.48
C GLN A 207 -14.67 -12.96 12.37
N GLU A 208 -14.19 -11.91 11.70
CA GLU A 208 -14.95 -10.69 11.50
C GLU A 208 -16.14 -10.92 10.56
N GLN A 209 -17.32 -10.40 10.92
CA GLN A 209 -18.54 -10.49 10.12
C GLN A 209 -18.94 -9.13 9.53
N ASN A 210 -18.50 -8.04 10.14
CA ASN A 210 -18.76 -6.69 9.68
C ASN A 210 -17.80 -6.31 8.54
N THR A 211 -18.37 -6.02 7.37
CA THR A 211 -17.61 -5.65 6.16
C THR A 211 -16.74 -4.40 6.34
N LEU A 212 -17.20 -3.38 7.10
CA LEU A 212 -16.39 -2.19 7.36
C LEU A 212 -15.22 -2.51 8.28
N GLU A 213 -15.41 -3.35 9.30
CA GLU A 213 -14.33 -3.78 10.18
C GLU A 213 -13.29 -4.62 9.41
N LYS A 214 -13.71 -5.46 8.44
CA LYS A 214 -12.76 -6.10 7.51
C LYS A 214 -11.93 -5.10 6.73
N ALA A 215 -12.54 -4.02 6.23
CA ALA A 215 -11.82 -2.98 5.51
C ALA A 215 -10.77 -2.29 6.39
N LYS A 216 -11.08 -2.06 7.69
CA LYS A 216 -10.14 -1.53 8.67
C LYS A 216 -9.00 -2.49 8.95
N LEU A 217 -9.26 -3.80 9.08
CA LEU A 217 -8.22 -4.82 9.22
C LEU A 217 -7.23 -4.81 8.03
N TYR A 218 -7.74 -4.69 6.80
CA TYR A 218 -6.88 -4.51 5.63
C TYR A 218 -6.10 -3.18 5.67
N ALA A 219 -6.72 -2.11 6.14
CA ALA A 219 -6.09 -0.78 6.21
C ALA A 219 -4.93 -0.78 7.21
N ASP A 220 -5.15 -1.33 8.40
CA ASP A 220 -4.14 -1.50 9.45
C ASP A 220 -2.96 -2.36 8.97
N ALA A 221 -3.22 -3.31 8.08
CA ALA A 221 -2.21 -4.14 7.44
C ALA A 221 -1.51 -3.48 6.23
N MET A 222 -1.82 -2.20 5.93
CA MET A 222 -1.29 -1.46 4.77
C MET A 222 -1.68 -2.09 3.41
N ILE A 223 -2.82 -2.78 3.34
CA ILE A 223 -3.32 -3.44 2.14
C ILE A 223 -4.40 -2.54 1.51
N TRP A 224 -3.97 -1.58 0.70
CA TRP A 224 -4.85 -0.56 0.10
C TRP A 224 -5.99 -1.15 -0.73
N GLN A 225 -5.66 -2.12 -1.59
CA GLN A 225 -6.56 -2.54 -2.64
C GLN A 225 -7.83 -3.21 -2.10
N GLU A 226 -7.68 -4.10 -1.12
CA GLU A 226 -8.79 -4.74 -0.43
C GLU A 226 -9.57 -3.71 0.41
N THR A 227 -8.89 -2.78 1.11
CA THR A 227 -9.57 -1.68 1.83
C THR A 227 -10.47 -0.86 0.91
N VAL A 228 -9.93 -0.31 -0.18
CA VAL A 228 -10.69 0.60 -1.06
C VAL A 228 -11.81 -0.13 -1.79
N THR A 229 -11.59 -1.39 -2.20
CA THR A 229 -12.62 -2.19 -2.87
C THR A 229 -13.77 -2.51 -1.92
N THR A 230 -13.46 -2.92 -0.68
CA THR A 230 -14.49 -3.20 0.32
C THR A 230 -15.28 -1.95 0.69
N VAL A 231 -14.62 -0.79 0.85
CA VAL A 231 -15.32 0.47 1.13
C VAL A 231 -16.14 0.96 -0.07
N ALA A 232 -15.65 0.76 -1.31
CA ALA A 232 -16.41 1.09 -2.52
C ALA A 232 -17.72 0.29 -2.59
N GLN A 233 -17.72 -0.99 -2.22
CA GLN A 233 -18.92 -1.83 -2.15
C GLN A 233 -19.93 -1.33 -1.11
N LEU A 234 -19.45 -0.70 -0.03
CA LEU A 234 -20.29 -0.16 1.03
C LEU A 234 -20.83 1.24 0.72
N ARG A 235 -20.39 1.89 -0.35
CA ARG A 235 -20.62 3.32 -0.60
C ARG A 235 -22.09 3.73 -0.58
N ASP A 236 -23.00 2.90 -1.08
CA ASP A 236 -24.44 3.22 -1.08
C ASP A 236 -25.04 3.15 0.33
N SER A 237 -24.59 2.20 1.14
CA SER A 237 -25.09 1.97 2.50
C SER A 237 -24.39 2.82 3.57
N GLN A 238 -23.12 3.16 3.34
CA GLN A 238 -22.22 3.85 4.27
C GLN A 238 -21.34 4.85 3.51
N PRO A 239 -21.92 5.90 2.90
CA PRO A 239 -21.18 6.85 2.06
C PRO A 239 -20.08 7.59 2.83
N GLN A 240 -20.25 7.79 4.14
CA GLN A 240 -19.25 8.45 4.97
C GLN A 240 -17.95 7.65 5.09
N ALA A 241 -18.01 6.31 5.08
CA ALA A 241 -16.81 5.47 5.07
C ALA A 241 -15.95 5.70 3.82
N TRP A 242 -16.60 5.85 2.66
CA TRP A 242 -15.92 6.22 1.41
C TRP A 242 -15.28 7.60 1.53
N VAL A 243 -16.03 8.60 1.99
CA VAL A 243 -15.53 9.98 2.15
C VAL A 243 -14.33 10.04 3.09
N ASP A 244 -14.39 9.35 4.23
CA ASP A 244 -13.31 9.32 5.21
C ASP A 244 -12.05 8.62 4.67
N LEU A 245 -12.21 7.46 4.02
CA LEU A 245 -11.09 6.75 3.40
C LEU A 245 -10.39 7.62 2.35
N ILE A 246 -11.15 8.23 1.44
CA ILE A 246 -10.60 9.04 0.34
C ILE A 246 -9.93 10.31 0.88
N LYS A 247 -10.48 10.93 1.93
CA LYS A 247 -9.84 12.05 2.63
C LYS A 247 -8.52 11.64 3.29
N SER A 248 -8.45 10.45 3.89
CA SER A 248 -7.23 9.98 4.57
C SER A 248 -6.01 9.83 3.64
N VAL A 249 -6.24 9.76 2.33
CA VAL A 249 -5.20 9.70 1.29
C VAL A 249 -5.11 11.00 0.46
N GLU A 250 -5.62 12.13 0.97
CA GLU A 250 -5.52 13.47 0.35
C GLU A 250 -6.20 13.56 -1.03
N LEU A 251 -7.30 12.81 -1.20
CA LEU A 251 -8.11 12.77 -2.42
C LEU A 251 -9.52 13.36 -2.19
N GLU A 252 -9.69 14.23 -1.20
CA GLU A 252 -10.99 14.78 -0.79
C GLU A 252 -11.78 15.46 -1.92
N ALA A 253 -11.07 16.02 -2.91
CA ALA A 253 -11.69 16.67 -4.07
C ALA A 253 -12.54 15.70 -4.92
N ILE A 254 -12.21 14.41 -4.92
CA ILE A 254 -12.93 13.38 -5.67
C ILE A 254 -13.89 12.54 -4.82
N ALA A 255 -13.92 12.72 -3.50
CA ALA A 255 -14.71 11.90 -2.58
C ALA A 255 -16.21 11.85 -2.93
N ASN A 256 -16.77 12.96 -3.43
CA ASN A 256 -18.19 13.07 -3.79
C ASN A 256 -18.48 12.82 -5.27
N LYS A 257 -17.49 12.44 -6.09
CA LYS A 257 -17.69 12.19 -7.52
C LYS A 257 -18.41 10.85 -7.73
N PRO A 258 -19.33 10.75 -8.71
CA PRO A 258 -20.12 9.53 -8.90
C PRO A 258 -19.25 8.36 -9.37
N PHE A 259 -19.59 7.13 -8.99
CA PHE A 259 -19.16 5.95 -9.75
C PHE A 259 -19.92 5.95 -11.07
N VAL A 260 -19.21 5.70 -12.16
CA VAL A 260 -19.81 5.63 -13.49
C VAL A 260 -19.60 4.24 -14.05
N ASN A 261 -20.70 3.64 -14.53
CA ASN A 261 -20.65 2.43 -15.34
C ASN A 261 -20.27 2.82 -16.77
N CYS A 262 -19.08 3.36 -16.93
CA CYS A 262 -18.46 3.45 -18.25
C CYS A 262 -17.65 2.17 -18.47
N CYS A 263 -17.09 2.04 -19.66
CA CYS A 263 -15.86 1.29 -19.80
C CYS A 263 -16.02 -0.23 -19.72
N THR A 264 -16.77 -0.81 -20.67
CA THR A 264 -16.54 -2.21 -21.04
C THR A 264 -15.16 -2.30 -21.71
N PRO A 265 -14.30 -3.27 -21.34
CA PRO A 265 -13.08 -3.54 -22.09
C PRO A 265 -13.45 -3.81 -23.55
N ASN A 266 -12.82 -3.08 -24.47
CA ASN A 266 -12.94 -3.38 -25.89
C ASN A 266 -12.17 -4.69 -26.13
N ASN A 267 -12.88 -5.77 -26.46
CA ASN A 267 -12.29 -7.07 -26.83
C ASN A 267 -11.51 -6.98 -28.15
#